data_AF-A0A3S1HT79-F1
#
_entry.id   AF-A0A3S1HT79-F1
#
_cell.length_a   1.000
_cell.length_b   1.000
_cell.length_c   1.000
_cell.angle_alpha   90.00
_cell.angle_beta   90.00
_cell.angle_gamma   90.00
#
_symmetry.space_group_name_H-M   'P 1'
#
loop_
_entity.id
_entity.type
_entity.pdbx_description
1 polymer ?
#
loop_
_entity_poly.entity_id
_entity_poly.type
_entity_poly.pdbx_seq_one_letter_code
_entity_poly.pdbx_strand_id
1 'polypeptide(L)'
;MNQSALLAIAVSVGLVAGAGGTWLAVPKSSVETRAITKAELTAAISADPSLCPVPQAPIVEAPTEEEALAAFRKAQAASPLVWDRNNMPEISLSLGQCDKNSTGAGVSCMATIKLSPQAQPLDRVVGFAKSASGEWVAHGRTIIPPPPR
;
A
#
# COMPACT_ATOMS: atom_id res chain seq x y z
N MET A 1 6.14 -24.18 49.92
CA MET A 1 5.17 -25.19 50.39
C MET A 1 3.77 -24.84 49.90
N ASN A 2 3.42 -25.41 48.75
CA ASN A 2 2.13 -25.97 48.38
C ASN A 2 1.10 -26.16 49.51
N GLN A 3 -0.08 -25.54 49.39
CA GLN A 3 -1.33 -26.15 49.85
C GLN A 3 -2.49 -25.86 48.89
N SER A 4 -3.20 -26.95 48.59
CA SER A 4 -4.08 -27.18 47.47
C SER A 4 -5.52 -26.72 47.72
N ALA A 5 -6.16 -26.29 46.64
CA ALA A 5 -7.58 -26.02 46.55
C ALA A 5 -8.43 -27.27 46.82
N LEU A 6 -9.52 -27.11 47.55
CA LEU A 6 -10.68 -28.00 47.52
C LEU A 6 -11.90 -27.14 47.20
N LEU A 7 -12.20 -26.98 45.91
CA LEU A 7 -13.50 -26.50 45.46
C LEU A 7 -14.38 -27.74 45.21
N ALA A 8 -15.32 -27.97 46.12
CA ALA A 8 -16.39 -28.95 45.93
C ALA A 8 -17.29 -28.48 44.78
N ILE A 9 -17.17 -29.12 43.62
CA ILE A 9 -18.07 -28.87 42.50
C ILE A 9 -19.31 -29.73 42.72
N ALA A 10 -20.39 -29.10 43.18
CA ALA A 10 -21.72 -29.71 43.19
C ALA A 10 -22.21 -29.83 41.75
N VAL A 11 -22.14 -31.03 41.18
CA VAL A 11 -22.68 -31.32 39.85
C VAL A 11 -24.19 -31.56 39.99
N SER A 12 -24.98 -30.54 39.71
CA SER A 12 -26.43 -30.69 39.52
C SER A 12 -26.71 -31.22 38.12
N VAL A 13 -26.98 -32.52 38.01
CA VAL A 13 -27.44 -33.15 36.77
C VAL A 13 -28.94 -32.90 36.61
N GLY A 14 -29.32 -32.04 35.68
CA GLY A 14 -30.71 -31.93 35.23
C GLY A 14 -31.02 -33.00 34.18
N LEU A 15 -31.69 -34.08 34.56
CA LEU A 15 -32.24 -35.07 33.64
C LEU A 15 -33.60 -34.58 33.13
N VAL A 16 -33.71 -34.25 31.84
CA VAL A 16 -35.00 -34.07 31.17
C VAL A 16 -35.34 -35.40 30.48
N ALA A 17 -36.36 -36.08 30.98
CA ALA A 17 -36.89 -37.30 30.38
C ALA A 17 -37.71 -36.93 29.13
N GLY A 18 -37.17 -37.19 27.95
CA GLY A 18 -37.89 -37.14 26.67
C GLY A 18 -37.78 -38.49 25.97
N ALA A 19 -38.92 -39.12 25.70
CA ALA A 19 -39.01 -40.37 24.98
C ALA A 19 -38.70 -40.16 23.49
N GLY A 20 -37.71 -40.90 22.98
CA GLY A 20 -37.43 -41.02 21.55
C GLY A 20 -36.55 -39.90 20.98
N GLY A 21 -35.27 -40.21 20.77
CA GLY A 21 -34.35 -39.35 20.02
C GLY A 21 -32.96 -39.35 20.63
N THR A 22 -31.97 -39.81 19.85
CA THR A 22 -30.54 -39.70 20.15
C THR A 22 -30.18 -38.27 20.57
N TRP A 23 -29.68 -38.11 21.79
CA TRP A 23 -29.19 -36.83 22.30
C TRP A 23 -27.75 -36.61 21.85
N LEU A 24 -27.53 -35.60 21.00
CA LEU A 24 -26.19 -35.06 20.77
C LEU A 24 -25.93 -34.00 21.84
N ALA A 25 -24.96 -34.28 22.72
CA ALA A 25 -24.44 -33.29 23.64
C ALA A 25 -23.61 -32.27 22.86
N VAL A 26 -24.21 -31.13 22.51
CA VAL A 26 -23.46 -29.97 22.02
C VAL A 26 -22.90 -29.26 23.26
N PRO A 27 -21.58 -29.24 23.51
CA PRO A 27 -21.02 -28.40 24.55
C PRO A 27 -21.39 -26.96 24.20
N LYS A 28 -22.13 -26.30 25.09
CA LYS A 28 -22.33 -24.85 25.02
C LYS A 28 -20.95 -24.23 25.20
N SER A 29 -20.26 -23.95 24.10
CA SER A 29 -19.17 -23.00 24.13
C SER A 29 -19.83 -21.68 24.50
N SER A 30 -19.73 -21.30 25.77
CA SER A 30 -20.07 -19.96 26.22
C SER A 30 -19.03 -19.05 25.58
N VAL A 31 -19.27 -18.64 24.34
CA VAL A 31 -18.71 -17.39 23.85
C VAL A 31 -19.42 -16.33 24.66
N GLU A 32 -18.87 -16.06 25.85
CA GLU A 32 -19.28 -14.96 26.69
C GLU A 32 -18.92 -13.70 25.91
N THR A 33 -19.94 -13.05 25.32
CA THR A 33 -19.79 -11.81 24.58
C THR A 33 -19.46 -10.69 25.57
N ARG A 34 -18.24 -10.69 26.09
CA ARG A 34 -17.70 -9.63 26.93
C ARG A 34 -17.10 -8.57 26.01
N ALA A 35 -17.41 -7.30 26.28
CA ALA A 35 -16.76 -6.19 25.63
C ALA A 35 -15.25 -6.20 25.97
N ILE A 36 -14.42 -6.41 24.95
CA ILE A 36 -12.96 -6.35 25.07
C ILE A 36 -12.58 -4.92 25.46
N THR A 37 -11.82 -4.77 26.54
CA THR A 37 -11.33 -3.46 26.97
C THR A 37 -10.23 -2.98 26.03
N LYS A 38 -10.07 -1.65 25.89
CA LYS A 38 -8.98 -1.06 25.08
C LYS A 38 -7.60 -1.58 25.49
N ALA A 39 -7.39 -1.85 26.79
CA ALA A 39 -6.16 -2.39 27.33
C ALA A 39 -5.88 -3.82 26.83
N GLU A 40 -6.89 -4.70 26.83
CA GLU A 40 -6.77 -6.07 26.34
C GLU A 40 -6.50 -6.11 24.83
N LEU A 41 -7.17 -5.25 24.06
CA LEU A 41 -6.92 -5.12 22.62
C LEU A 41 -5.48 -4.63 22.35
N THR A 42 -4.99 -3.67 23.14
CA THR A 42 -3.63 -3.13 22.98
C THR A 42 -2.57 -4.16 23.37
N ALA A 43 -2.82 -4.93 24.44
CA ALA A 43 -1.94 -6.01 24.86
C ALA A 43 -1.87 -7.13 23.81
N ALA A 44 -2.99 -7.47 23.18
CA ALA A 44 -3.03 -8.45 22.10
C ALA A 44 -2.25 -7.99 20.86
N ILE A 45 -2.44 -6.74 20.42
CA ILE A 45 -1.67 -6.15 19.31
C ILE A 45 -0.17 -6.05 19.65
N SER A 46 0.19 -5.75 20.90
CA SER A 46 1.59 -5.69 21.33
C SER A 46 2.23 -7.08 21.44
N ALA A 47 1.45 -8.11 21.79
CA ALA A 47 1.93 -9.48 21.90
C ALA A 47 2.08 -10.15 20.52
N ASP A 48 1.25 -9.74 19.57
CA ASP A 48 1.31 -10.22 18.19
C ASP A 48 1.19 -9.05 17.20
N PRO A 49 2.32 -8.44 16.81
CA PRO A 49 2.34 -7.33 15.85
C PRO A 49 1.89 -7.75 14.45
N SER A 50 1.75 -9.06 14.16
CA SER A 50 1.21 -9.55 12.89
C SER A 50 -0.31 -9.40 12.78
N LEU A 51 -1.00 -9.13 13.91
CA LEU A 51 -2.42 -8.79 13.95
C LEU A 51 -2.72 -7.42 13.35
N CYS A 52 -1.70 -6.56 13.20
CA CYS A 52 -1.82 -5.36 12.39
C CYS A 52 -1.73 -5.78 10.92
N PRO A 53 -2.79 -5.62 10.11
CA PRO A 53 -2.67 -5.84 8.68
C PRO A 53 -1.58 -4.91 8.16
N VAL A 54 -0.50 -5.49 7.65
CA VAL A 54 0.50 -4.75 6.87
C VAL A 54 -0.29 -4.09 5.74
N PRO A 55 -0.26 -2.75 5.60
CA PRO A 55 -0.86 -2.11 4.45
C PRO A 55 -0.20 -2.72 3.21
N GLN A 56 -0.93 -3.60 2.54
CA GLN A 56 -0.59 -4.04 1.20
C GLN A 56 -0.84 -2.81 0.35
N ALA A 57 0.19 -1.97 0.21
CA ALA A 57 0.17 -0.93 -0.80
C ALA A 57 -0.27 -1.65 -2.09
N PRO A 58 -1.35 -1.22 -2.75
CA PRO A 58 -1.78 -1.87 -3.97
C PRO A 58 -0.55 -1.95 -4.87
N ILE A 59 -0.20 -3.16 -5.33
CA ILE A 59 0.91 -3.35 -6.25
C ILE A 59 0.46 -2.72 -7.56
N VAL A 60 0.66 -1.41 -7.67
CA VAL A 60 0.34 -0.68 -8.88
C VAL A 60 1.52 -0.93 -9.81
N GLU A 61 1.22 -1.44 -10.99
CA GLU A 61 2.23 -1.66 -12.01
C GLU A 61 2.87 -0.30 -12.34
N ALA A 62 4.12 -0.14 -11.95
CA ALA A 62 4.90 1.07 -12.12
C ALA A 62 6.07 0.81 -13.08
N PRO A 63 6.50 1.83 -13.85
CA PRO A 63 7.70 1.71 -14.66
C PRO A 63 8.95 1.52 -13.79
N THR A 64 9.97 0.86 -14.34
CA THR A 64 11.31 0.95 -13.74
C THR A 64 11.89 2.35 -13.90
N GLU A 65 12.96 2.68 -13.17
CA GLU A 65 13.59 4.00 -13.30
C GLU A 65 14.10 4.25 -14.72
N GLU A 66 14.64 3.23 -15.38
CA GLU A 66 15.10 3.31 -16.77
C GLU A 66 13.93 3.56 -17.74
N GLU A 67 12.83 2.83 -17.56
CA GLU A 67 11.62 3.01 -18.36
C GLU A 67 11.00 4.40 -18.16
N ALA A 68 10.95 4.87 -16.91
CA ALA A 68 10.45 6.19 -16.57
C ALA A 68 11.35 7.30 -17.14
N LEU A 69 12.68 7.14 -17.06
CA LEU A 69 13.62 8.08 -17.64
C LEU A 69 13.51 8.14 -19.16
N ALA A 70 13.40 6.98 -19.83
CA ALA A 70 13.21 6.91 -21.27
C ALA A 70 11.89 7.59 -21.70
N ALA A 71 10.80 7.26 -21.01
CA ALA A 71 9.48 7.86 -21.23
C ALA A 71 9.50 9.38 -21.01
N PHE A 72 10.18 9.85 -19.95
CA PHE A 72 10.31 11.26 -19.62
C PHE A 72 11.14 12.02 -20.66
N ARG A 73 12.28 11.47 -21.10
CA ARG A 73 13.10 12.06 -22.17
C ARG A 73 12.32 12.16 -23.48
N LYS A 74 11.58 11.12 -23.85
CA LYS A 74 10.73 11.11 -25.04
C LYS A 74 9.64 12.19 -24.96
N ALA A 75 9.01 12.33 -23.80
CA ALA A 75 7.98 13.33 -23.59
C ALA A 75 8.54 14.76 -23.59
N GLN A 76 9.75 14.98 -23.04
CA GLN A 76 10.44 16.27 -23.17
C GLN A 76 10.80 16.59 -24.62
N ALA A 77 11.37 15.63 -25.37
CA ALA A 77 11.70 15.83 -26.78
C ALA A 77 10.48 16.16 -27.65
N ALA A 78 9.32 15.59 -27.32
CA ALA A 78 8.04 15.87 -27.97
C ALA A 78 7.44 17.24 -27.57
N SER A 79 7.91 17.85 -26.47
CA SER A 79 7.37 19.12 -26.00
C SER A 79 7.74 20.27 -26.95
N PRO A 80 6.78 21.09 -27.38
CA PRO A 80 7.02 22.24 -28.24
C PRO A 80 7.74 23.39 -27.51
N LEU A 81 7.87 23.32 -26.18
CA LEU A 81 8.47 24.34 -25.33
C LEU A 81 9.95 24.09 -25.02
N VAL A 82 10.54 23.00 -25.52
CA VAL A 82 11.98 22.78 -25.43
C VAL A 82 12.68 23.66 -26.47
N TRP A 83 13.20 24.80 -26.03
CA TRP A 83 13.88 25.78 -26.88
C TRP A 83 15.23 25.31 -27.42
N ASP A 84 15.93 24.42 -26.70
CA ASP A 84 17.24 23.88 -27.12
C ASP A 84 17.20 22.35 -27.22
N ARG A 85 16.76 21.85 -28.38
CA ARG A 85 16.70 20.40 -28.68
C ARG A 85 18.07 19.79 -28.96
N ASN A 86 19.05 20.59 -29.34
CA ASN A 86 20.39 20.12 -29.74
C ASN A 86 21.33 19.99 -28.55
N ASN A 87 21.04 20.66 -27.44
CA ASN A 87 21.81 20.60 -26.21
C ASN A 87 20.96 20.09 -25.04
N MET A 88 20.25 18.96 -25.23
CA MET A 88 19.51 18.36 -24.13
C MET A 88 20.50 17.88 -23.06
N PRO A 89 20.43 18.43 -21.84
CA PRO A 89 21.36 18.07 -20.79
C PRO A 89 21.17 16.61 -20.36
N GLU A 90 22.19 16.06 -19.69
CA GLU A 90 22.14 14.71 -19.14
C GLU A 90 21.14 14.64 -17.98
N ILE A 91 19.87 14.39 -18.35
CA ILE A 91 18.76 14.31 -17.41
C ILE A 91 18.84 12.99 -16.66
N SER A 92 18.78 13.04 -15.33
CA SER A 92 18.52 11.88 -14.49
C SER A 92 17.15 11.99 -13.83
N LEU A 93 16.54 10.83 -13.56
CA LEU A 93 15.23 10.70 -12.94
C LEU A 93 15.28 9.54 -11.98
N SER A 94 14.86 9.77 -10.74
CA SER A 94 14.69 8.72 -9.72
C SER A 94 13.23 8.67 -9.31
N LEU A 95 12.70 7.46 -9.10
CA LEU A 95 11.31 7.24 -8.73
C LEU A 95 11.18 7.06 -7.21
N GLY A 96 10.20 7.76 -6.65
CA GLY A 96 9.72 7.55 -5.28
C GLY A 96 8.43 6.74 -5.28
N GLN A 97 7.49 7.14 -4.43
CA GLN A 97 6.18 6.47 -4.33
C GLN A 97 5.37 6.63 -5.62
N CYS A 98 4.85 5.52 -6.13
CA CYS A 98 3.91 5.48 -7.25
C CYS A 98 2.53 5.05 -6.76
N ASP A 99 1.51 5.81 -7.13
CA ASP A 99 0.12 5.51 -6.83
C ASP A 99 -0.70 5.45 -8.12
N LYS A 100 -1.87 4.80 -8.05
CA LYS A 100 -2.80 4.80 -9.18
C LYS A 100 -3.20 6.23 -9.52
N ASN A 101 -3.12 6.60 -10.80
CA ASN A 101 -3.49 7.94 -11.22
C ASN A 101 -5.01 8.16 -10.99
N SER A 102 -5.36 9.23 -10.30
CA SER A 102 -6.76 9.59 -10.03
C SER A 102 -7.46 10.27 -11.21
N THR A 103 -6.68 10.84 -12.14
CA THR A 103 -7.18 11.73 -13.19
C THR A 103 -6.94 11.17 -14.60
N GLY A 104 -6.50 9.92 -14.73
CA GLY A 104 -6.19 9.33 -16.03
C GLY A 104 -5.75 7.88 -15.97
N ALA A 105 -5.35 7.34 -17.12
CA ALA A 105 -4.77 6.00 -17.20
C ALA A 105 -3.38 5.94 -16.55
N GLY A 106 -3.03 4.78 -16.01
CA GLY A 106 -1.71 4.49 -15.47
C GLY A 106 -1.50 4.93 -14.02
N VAL A 107 -0.27 5.33 -13.71
CA VAL A 107 0.22 5.67 -12.38
C VAL A 107 0.73 7.09 -12.31
N SER A 108 0.69 7.68 -11.12
CA SER A 108 1.33 8.94 -10.80
C SER A 108 2.44 8.66 -9.80
N CYS A 109 3.69 8.90 -10.19
CA CYS A 109 4.85 8.69 -9.34
C CYS A 109 5.43 10.02 -8.90
N MET A 110 5.84 10.10 -7.63
CA MET A 110 6.78 11.12 -7.20
C MET A 110 8.12 10.82 -7.88
N ALA A 111 8.67 11.78 -8.61
CA ALA A 111 9.94 11.65 -9.28
C ALA A 111 10.85 12.81 -8.92
N THR A 112 12.11 12.49 -8.59
CA THR A 112 13.17 13.49 -8.43
C THR A 112 13.88 13.63 -9.77
N ILE A 113 13.70 14.78 -10.41
CA ILE A 113 14.22 15.06 -11.75
C ILE A 113 15.41 16.00 -11.63
N LYS A 114 16.53 15.64 -12.24
CA LYS A 114 17.69 16.51 -12.35
C LYS A 114 17.96 16.79 -13.82
N LEU A 115 17.73 18.03 -14.25
CA LEU A 115 17.81 18.39 -15.67
C LEU A 115 19.26 18.41 -16.16
N SER A 116 20.23 18.81 -15.33
CA SER A 116 21.66 18.75 -15.65
C SER A 116 22.47 18.37 -14.41
N PRO A 117 23.72 17.87 -14.55
CA PRO A 117 24.55 17.49 -13.40
C PRO A 117 24.75 18.60 -12.37
N GLN A 118 24.71 19.87 -12.80
CA GLN A 118 24.86 21.07 -11.98
C GLN A 118 23.52 21.67 -11.52
N ALA A 119 22.39 21.23 -12.08
CA ALA A 119 21.07 21.71 -11.69
C ALA A 119 20.64 21.18 -10.31
N GLN A 120 19.81 21.95 -9.63
CA GLN A 120 19.15 21.50 -8.41
C GLN A 120 18.13 20.40 -8.75
N PRO A 121 18.09 19.29 -7.97
CA PRO A 121 17.05 18.27 -8.12
C PRO A 121 15.67 18.85 -7.87
N LEU A 122 14.68 18.31 -8.59
CA LEU A 122 13.32 18.80 -8.55
C LEU A 122 12.34 17.67 -8.33
N ASP A 123 11.68 17.67 -7.18
CA ASP A 123 10.66 16.69 -6.87
C ASP A 123 9.34 17.09 -7.51
N ARG A 124 8.79 16.16 -8.28
CA ARG A 124 7.64 16.39 -9.16
C ARG A 124 6.82 15.13 -9.29
N VAL A 125 5.50 15.29 -9.26
CA VAL A 125 4.60 14.19 -9.65
C VAL A 125 4.59 14.09 -11.17
N VAL A 126 4.90 12.90 -11.69
CA VAL A 126 4.89 12.56 -13.12
C VAL A 126 3.93 11.41 -13.33
N GLY A 127 3.03 11.56 -14.31
CA GLY A 127 2.13 10.49 -14.73
C GLY A 127 2.82 9.57 -15.73
N PHE A 128 2.66 8.26 -15.56
CA PHE A 128 3.14 7.24 -16.49
C PHE A 128 2.00 6.33 -16.88
N ALA A 129 1.82 6.10 -18.18
CA ALA A 129 0.82 5.18 -18.71
C ALA A 129 1.42 4.35 -19.84
N LYS A 130 0.98 3.10 -19.99
CA LYS A 130 1.33 2.30 -21.16
C LYS A 130 0.57 2.79 -22.37
N SER A 131 1.27 2.95 -23.50
CA SER A 131 0.68 3.20 -24.81
C SER A 131 0.01 1.95 -25.36
N ALA A 132 -0.64 2.07 -26.52
CA ALA A 132 -1.21 0.92 -27.24
C ALA A 132 -0.17 -0.15 -27.63
N SER A 133 1.11 0.22 -27.73
CA SER A 133 2.21 -0.73 -27.97
C SER A 133 2.79 -1.35 -26.69
N GLY A 134 2.27 -0.97 -25.51
CA GLY A 134 2.78 -1.41 -24.21
C GLY A 134 3.98 -0.61 -23.69
N GLU A 135 4.47 0.38 -24.45
CA GLU A 135 5.57 1.26 -24.04
C GLU A 135 5.10 2.26 -22.99
N TRP A 136 5.91 2.54 -21.97
CA TRP A 136 5.63 3.59 -21.00
C TRP A 136 5.73 4.98 -21.62
N VAL A 137 4.74 5.81 -21.35
CA VAL A 137 4.65 7.20 -21.80
C VAL A 137 4.46 8.10 -20.58
N ALA A 138 5.37 9.06 -20.42
CA ALA A 138 5.26 10.08 -19.41
C ALA A 138 4.28 11.17 -19.86
N HIS A 139 3.39 11.58 -18.97
CA HIS A 139 2.44 12.66 -19.18
C HIS A 139 2.30 13.55 -17.93
N GLY A 140 1.96 14.81 -18.13
CA GLY A 140 1.73 15.76 -17.03
C GLY A 140 2.33 17.14 -17.30
N ARG A 141 1.86 18.14 -16.53
CA ARG A 141 2.32 19.55 -16.64
C ARG A 141 3.80 19.73 -16.33
N THR A 142 4.40 18.75 -15.68
CA THR A 142 5.75 18.75 -15.13
C THR A 142 6.83 18.38 -16.13
N ILE A 143 6.44 17.96 -17.33
CA ILE A 143 7.33 17.62 -18.45
C ILE A 143 7.74 18.90 -19.22
N ILE A 144 7.16 20.05 -18.89
CA ILE A 144 7.52 21.33 -19.47
C ILE A 144 8.75 21.88 -18.73
N PRO A 145 9.85 22.19 -19.43
CA PRO A 145 11.01 22.82 -18.82
C PRO A 145 10.63 24.20 -18.25
N PRO A 146 11.21 24.62 -17.10
CA PRO A 146 10.99 25.97 -16.62
C PRO A 146 11.49 26.99 -17.66
N PRO A 147 10.83 28.16 -17.80
CA PRO A 147 11.29 29.18 -18.72
C PRO A 147 12.71 29.64 -18.37
N PRO A 148 13.53 30.02 -19.36
CA PRO A 148 14.82 30.65 -19.10
C PRO A 148 14.60 31.92 -18.26
N ARG A 149 15.38 32.08 -17.20
CA ARG A 149 15.42 33.31 -16.39
C ARG A 149 16.18 34.40 -17.10
#